data_AF-A0A4S2SDN8-F1
#
_entry.id   AF-A0A4S2SDN8-F1
#
_cell.length_a   1.000
_cell.length_b   1.000
_cell.length_c   1.000
_cell.angle_alpha   90.00
_cell.angle_beta   90.00
_cell.angle_gamma   90.00
#
_symmetry.space_group_name_H-M   'P 1'
#
loop_
_entity.id
_entity.type
_entity.pdbx_description
1 polymer ?
#
loop_
_entity_poly.entity_id
_entity_poly.type
_entity_poly.pdbx_seq_one_letter_code
_entity_poly.pdbx_strand_id
1 'polypeptide(L)' 'MNRVEQLIAQLAELGVSLTCAGNDLRVRGPAGALSPALRAELGARKAELVAHLQSSPISPATS' A
#
# COMPACT_ATOMS: atom_id res chain seq x y z
N MET A 1 11.47 10.23 -7.09
CA MET A 1 11.09 8.84 -6.76
C MET A 1 10.75 8.80 -5.28
N ASN A 2 9.47 8.78 -4.92
CA ASN A 2 9.05 8.83 -3.52
C ASN A 2 9.23 7.45 -2.86
N ARG A 3 9.72 7.42 -1.63
CA ARG A 3 9.99 6.17 -0.89
C ARG A 3 8.72 5.33 -0.67
N VAL A 4 7.56 5.98 -0.63
CA VAL A 4 6.23 5.37 -0.54
C VAL A 4 5.87 4.61 -1.82
N GLU A 5 6.12 5.20 -2.99
CA GLU A 5 5.88 4.55 -4.28
C GLU A 5 6.76 3.31 -4.45
N GLN A 6 8.03 3.37 -4.03
CA GLN A 6 8.91 2.19 -4.07
C GLN A 6 8.41 1.07 -3.16
N LEU A 7 7.90 1.42 -1.97
CA LEU A 7 7.32 0.46 -1.05
C LEU A 7 6.08 -0.19 -1.67
N ILE A 8 5.18 0.61 -2.26
CA ILE A 8 3.97 0.12 -2.92
C ILE A 8 4.31 -0.78 -4.12
N ALA A 9 5.29 -0.39 -4.94
CA ALA A 9 5.75 -1.20 -6.07
C ALA A 9 6.30 -2.55 -5.58
N GLN A 10 7.13 -2.54 -4.53
CA GLN A 10 7.69 -3.77 -3.96
C GLN A 10 6.61 -4.66 -3.32
N LEU A 11 5.60 -4.06 -2.69
CA LEU A 11 4.41 -4.77 -2.21
C LEU A 11 3.62 -5.38 -3.37
N ALA A 12 3.43 -4.65 -4.47
CA ALA A 12 2.73 -5.15 -5.66
C ALA A 12 3.49 -6.33 -6.31
N GLU A 13 4.82 -6.28 -6.36
CA GLU A 13 5.67 -7.39 -6.81
C GLU A 13 5.54 -8.64 -5.91
N LEU A 14 5.30 -8.45 -4.61
CA LEU A 14 5.00 -9.52 -3.66
C LEU A 14 3.54 -10.04 -3.77
N GLY A 15 2.74 -9.51 -4.72
CA GLY A 15 1.32 -9.83 -4.87
C GLY A 15 0.43 -9.15 -3.83
N VAL A 16 0.93 -8.12 -3.15
CA VAL A 16 0.18 -7.32 -2.17
C VAL A 16 -0.42 -6.10 -2.86
N SER A 17 -1.74 -6.03 -2.84
CA SER A 17 -2.53 -4.90 -3.31
C SER A 17 -2.96 -4.01 -2.14
N LEU A 18 -2.61 -2.74 -2.24
CA LEU A 18 -3.01 -1.67 -1.32
C LEU A 18 -4.19 -0.91 -1.92
N THR A 19 -5.27 -0.76 -1.15
CA THR A 19 -6.47 -0.01 -1.54
C THR A 19 -6.87 0.93 -0.43
N CYS A 20 -7.17 2.19 -0.76
CA CYS A 20 -7.77 3.14 0.16
C CYS A 20 -9.31 3.06 0.07
N ALA A 21 -9.97 2.82 1.19
CA ALA A 21 -11.41 2.87 1.35
C ALA A 21 -11.75 4.08 2.22
N GLY A 22 -11.92 5.25 1.60
CA GLY A 22 -12.10 6.51 2.33
C GLY A 22 -10.88 6.84 3.18
N ASN A 23 -11.01 6.75 4.50
CA ASN A 23 -9.94 6.99 5.47
C ASN A 23 -9.23 5.70 5.93
N ASP A 24 -9.63 4.56 5.41
CA ASP A 24 -9.08 3.26 5.78
C ASP A 24 -8.17 2.70 4.71
N LEU A 25 -7.02 2.19 5.14
CA LEU A 25 -6.07 1.49 4.28
C LEU A 25 -6.40 0.01 4.33
N ARG A 26 -6.88 -0.52 3.23
CA ARG A 26 -7.08 -1.95 3.00
C ARG A 26 -5.81 -2.52 2.37
N VAL A 27 -5.35 -3.61 2.94
CA VAL A 27 -4.21 -4.35 2.40
C VAL A 27 -4.65 -5.77 2.13
N ARG A 28 -4.53 -6.20 0.88
CA ARG A 28 -4.82 -7.57 0.44
C ARG A 28 -3.55 -8.17 -0.12
N GLY A 29 -3.17 -9.34 0.33
CA GLY A 29 -2.03 -10.06 -0.23
C GLY A 29 -2.13 -11.54 0.11
N PRO A 30 -1.33 -12.38 -0.59
CA PRO A 30 -1.25 -13.80 -0.27
C PRO A 30 -0.81 -14.02 1.18
N ALA A 31 -1.28 -15.11 1.79
CA ALA A 31 -0.93 -15.48 3.17
C ALA A 31 0.58 -15.73 3.26
N GLY A 32 1.32 -14.76 3.79
CA GLY A 32 2.79 -14.77 3.87
C GLY A 32 3.43 -13.45 3.42
N ALA A 33 2.85 -12.77 2.42
CA ALA A 33 3.38 -11.49 1.97
C ALA A 33 3.03 -10.35 2.96
N LEU A 34 1.91 -10.48 3.67
CA LEU A 34 1.49 -9.53 4.68
C LEU A 34 1.96 -9.93 6.09
N SER A 35 3.27 -9.84 6.29
CA SER A 35 3.89 -10.10 7.60
C SER A 35 3.39 -9.14 8.68
N PRO A 36 3.33 -9.54 9.96
CA PRO A 36 2.88 -8.68 11.06
C PRO A 36 3.75 -7.41 11.21
N ALA A 37 5.06 -7.50 10.94
CA ALA A 37 5.95 -6.34 10.89
C ALA A 37 5.55 -5.34 9.79
N LEU A 38 5.19 -5.86 8.60
CA LEU A 38 4.72 -5.04 7.48
C LEU A 38 3.39 -4.36 7.80
N ARG A 39 2.46 -5.07 8.45
CA ARG A 39 1.21 -4.49 8.95
C ARG A 39 1.45 -3.37 9.97
N ALA A 40 2.42 -3.54 10.87
CA ALA A 40 2.76 -2.53 11.85
C ALA A 40 3.36 -1.27 11.19
N GLU A 41 4.26 -1.43 10.22
CA GLU A 41 4.80 -0.31 9.44
C GLU A 41 3.72 0.40 8.62
N LEU A 42 2.85 -0.36 7.94
CA LEU A 42 1.71 0.19 7.20
C LEU A 42 0.71 0.88 8.13
N GLY A 43 0.52 0.39 9.35
CA GLY A 43 -0.33 1.00 10.38
C GLY A 43 0.26 2.30 10.92
N ALA A 44 1.56 2.32 11.23
CA ALA A 44 2.27 3.51 11.72
C ALA A 44 2.32 4.62 10.66
N ARG A 45 2.45 4.24 9.39
CA ARG A 45 2.46 5.16 8.24
C ARG A 45 1.11 5.27 7.53
N LYS A 46 0.04 4.70 8.10
CA LYS A 46 -1.30 4.64 7.47
C LYS A 46 -1.76 6.02 7.03
N ALA A 47 -1.59 7.03 7.89
CA ALA A 47 -2.01 8.39 7.61
C ALA A 47 -1.28 8.98 6.38
N GLU A 48 0.04 8.79 6.27
CA GLU A 48 0.81 9.20 5.11
C GLU A 48 0.43 8.41 3.86
N LEU A 49 0.27 7.09 3.97
CA LEU A 49 -0.14 6.23 2.86
C LEU A 49 -1.51 6.63 2.31
N VAL A 50 -2.49 6.87 3.19
CA VAL A 50 -3.84 7.32 2.81
C VAL A 50 -3.78 8.71 2.19
N ALA A 51 -3.03 9.66 2.77
CA ALA A 51 -2.88 11.00 2.19
C ALA A 51 -2.22 10.94 0.80
N HIS A 52 -1.22 10.09 0.61
CA HIS A 52 -0.55 9.91 -0.67
C HIS A 52 -1.47 9.22 -1.71
N LEU A 53 -2.20 8.17 -1.30
CA LEU A 53 -3.18 7.46 -2.13
C LEU A 53 -4.38 8.34 -2.53
N GLN A 54 -4.81 9.24 -1.63
CA GLN A 54 -5.87 10.21 -1.94
C GLN A 54 -5.37 11.34 -2.84
N SER A 55 -4.12 11.78 -2.65
CA SER A 55 -3.52 12.83 -3.48
C SER A 55 -3.06 12.32 -4.85
N SER A 56 -2.77 11.02 -4.96
CA SER A 56 -2.36 10.35 -6.18
C SER A 56 -3.01 8.98 -6.21
N PRO A 57 -4.20 8.85 -6.84
CA PRO A 57 -4.79 7.54 -7.06
C PRO A 57 -3.90 6.81 -8.06
N ILE A 58 -2.94 6.06 -7.54
CA ILE A 58 -2.20 5.05 -8.29
C ILE A 58 -3.21 4.03 -8.80
N SER A 59 -3.80 4.35 -9.95
CA SER A 59 -4.57 3.43 -10.74
C SER A 59 -3.56 2.47 -11.35
N PRO A 60 -3.64 1.15 -11.09
CA PRO A 60 -2.86 0.20 -11.86
C PRO A 60 -3.43 0.21 -13.29
N ALA A 61 -2.94 1.14 -14.12
CA ALA A 61 -3.18 1.15 -15.55
C ALA A 61 -2.37 -0.02 -16.13
N THR A 62 -3.02 -1.18 -16.20
CA THR A 62 -2.69 -2.24 -17.13
C THR A 62 -2.67 -1.62 -18.53
N SER A 63 -1.48 -1.49 -19.14
CA SER A 63 -1.33 -1.29 -20.59
C SER A 63 -1.50 -2.61 -21.34
#